data_AF-A0A954W483-F1
#
_entry.id   AF-A0A954W483-F1
#
_cell.length_a   1.000
_cell.length_b   1.000
_cell.length_c   1.000
_cell.angle_alpha   90.00
_cell.angle_beta   90.00
_cell.angle_gamma   90.00
#
_symmetry.space_group_name_H-M   'P 1'
#
loop_
_entity.id
_entity.type
_entity.pdbx_description
1 polymer ?
#
loop_
_entity_poly.entity_id
_entity_poly.type
_entity_poly.pdbx_seq_one_letter_code
_entity_poly.pdbx_strand_id
1 'polypeptide(L)'
;MAGQNDWPSDAGTSTRLITLEFTAEQFVDAGDTNINLTGESAAGFQLELKPLKLALDPNHTAAGFRLTETNVTVSEAGDSATFSAVLTSRPTTNVVLDVVSGDTGEAIADRSSLTFTPTNWNIAQTITVTGVSDQIVDGTQTTAITVSVNTLQSDSAFHSIPTQSVSVTITDEDVASDKLVRLSLSLTDILGNPLPGDQVTVGQDFRLNLYAEDLRETPQGVLSAYLDIAYDNAAAFSLLDYETQRLTLSRDAVGGSYELMFQGVSTGAIELGPSLSAATDNLRTALENHPNIGSGNVRVLNTPGFELTGPNSRVFEITFVNELAEIDLPTLLVDASMLTTNSGNPQGSIAVIANGGQQDSAWFPHAFDGGPYYRLGSHVGEDGDRDPNTGEILDPNVFSEVGSFSDLISFPPGEEQQPHLVFSVDLRARQAGTINFAGNPADRPSQSAIVLFGQLDVVPTTQVMYGTAAVQIV
;
A
#
# COMPACT_ATOMS: atom_id res chain seq x y z
N MET A 1 -47.75 -20.10 22.24
CA MET A 1 -48.69 -19.15 22.87
C MET A 1 -50.10 -19.67 22.66
N ALA A 2 -50.87 -19.82 23.74
CA ALA A 2 -52.27 -20.22 23.68
C ALA A 2 -53.09 -19.07 23.09
N GLY A 3 -53.54 -19.23 21.85
CA GLY A 3 -54.54 -18.38 21.21
C GLY A 3 -55.89 -19.08 21.23
N GLN A 4 -56.85 -18.51 21.96
CA GLN A 4 -58.23 -18.94 22.04
C GLN A 4 -58.87 -18.88 20.63
N ASN A 5 -59.26 -20.04 20.08
CA ASN A 5 -59.90 -20.15 18.78
C ASN A 5 -61.41 -19.91 18.89
N ASP A 6 -61.89 -18.75 18.45
CA ASP A 6 -63.29 -18.58 18.05
C ASP A 6 -63.50 -19.29 16.71
N TRP A 7 -64.15 -20.46 16.73
CA TRP A 7 -64.57 -21.18 15.53
C TRP A 7 -65.92 -20.62 15.04
N PRO A 8 -66.09 -20.23 13.77
CA PRO A 8 -67.41 -19.92 13.21
C PRO A 8 -68.29 -21.17 13.20
N SER A 9 -69.55 -21.05 13.62
CA SER A 9 -70.50 -22.16 13.83
C SER A 9 -71.21 -22.67 12.57
N ASP A 10 -70.69 -22.44 11.38
CA ASP A 10 -71.36 -22.82 10.13
C ASP A 10 -70.82 -24.15 9.60
N ALA A 11 -71.73 -25.04 9.19
CA ALA A 11 -71.40 -26.37 8.66
C ALA A 11 -70.69 -26.27 7.30
N GLY A 12 -69.35 -26.22 7.32
CA GLY A 12 -68.48 -26.23 6.15
C GLY A 12 -67.01 -26.46 6.51
N THR A 13 -66.20 -26.85 5.53
CA THR A 13 -64.74 -27.02 5.71
C THR A 13 -64.08 -25.64 5.84
N SER A 14 -63.38 -25.40 6.96
CA SER A 14 -62.55 -24.21 7.14
C SER A 14 -61.07 -24.58 7.01
N THR A 15 -60.31 -23.85 6.19
CA THR A 15 -58.86 -24.02 6.04
C THR A 15 -58.16 -22.86 6.73
N ARG A 16 -57.15 -23.13 7.56
CA ARG A 16 -56.21 -22.12 8.08
C ARG A 16 -54.78 -22.47 7.68
N LEU A 17 -54.02 -21.45 7.31
CA LEU A 17 -52.58 -21.56 7.19
C LEU A 17 -51.95 -21.48 8.58
N ILE A 18 -51.05 -22.41 8.87
CA ILE A 18 -50.13 -22.34 9.99
C ILE A 18 -48.76 -22.07 9.37
N THR A 19 -48.14 -20.95 9.73
CA THR A 19 -46.74 -20.69 9.37
C THR A 19 -45.85 -21.41 10.37
N LEU A 20 -45.04 -22.35 9.89
CA LEU A 20 -43.98 -22.98 10.67
C LEU A 20 -42.68 -22.27 10.33
N GLU A 21 -42.06 -21.61 11.31
CA GLU A 21 -40.71 -21.06 11.17
C GLU A 21 -39.71 -22.09 11.68
N PHE A 22 -38.81 -22.52 10.81
CA PHE A 22 -37.69 -23.39 11.18
C PHE A 22 -36.48 -22.52 11.50
N THR A 23 -35.88 -22.70 12.68
CA THR A 23 -34.50 -22.25 12.93
C THR A 23 -33.58 -23.18 12.16
N ALA A 24 -33.15 -22.73 10.99
CA ALA A 24 -32.43 -23.49 9.98
C ALA A 24 -31.20 -24.27 10.52
N GLU A 25 -31.09 -25.55 10.16
CA GLU A 25 -29.96 -25.95 9.31
C GLU A 25 -30.35 -25.51 7.89
N GLN A 26 -29.48 -24.82 7.15
CA GLN A 26 -29.85 -24.18 5.88
C GLN A 26 -30.21 -25.16 4.75
N PHE A 27 -30.13 -26.48 4.97
CA PHE A 27 -30.35 -27.52 3.97
C PHE A 27 -31.00 -28.77 4.58
N VAL A 28 -31.90 -29.41 3.84
CA VAL A 28 -32.59 -30.66 4.21
C VAL A 28 -31.90 -31.84 3.49
N ASP A 29 -31.46 -32.87 4.21
CA ASP A 29 -30.73 -34.02 3.67
C ASP A 29 -31.46 -35.37 3.84
N ALA A 30 -30.86 -36.46 3.35
CA ALA A 30 -31.47 -37.80 3.33
C ALA A 30 -31.64 -38.45 4.73
N GLY A 31 -31.00 -37.89 5.77
CA GLY A 31 -31.14 -38.28 7.16
C GLY A 31 -32.27 -37.56 7.90
N ASP A 32 -32.81 -36.48 7.33
CA ASP A 32 -33.92 -35.75 7.93
C ASP A 32 -35.23 -36.53 7.76
N THR A 33 -35.86 -36.89 8.89
CA THR A 33 -37.11 -37.65 8.88
C THR A 33 -38.33 -36.74 8.91
N ASN A 34 -39.46 -37.25 8.39
CA ASN A 34 -40.73 -36.54 8.26
C ASN A 34 -41.10 -35.72 9.52
N ILE A 35 -41.57 -34.49 9.31
CA ILE A 35 -42.19 -33.70 10.38
C ILE A 35 -43.55 -34.33 10.71
N ASN A 36 -43.66 -34.94 11.89
CA ASN A 36 -44.93 -35.42 12.39
C ASN A 36 -45.74 -34.26 12.98
N LEU A 37 -46.77 -33.82 12.26
CA LEU A 37 -47.77 -32.91 12.81
C LEU A 37 -48.69 -33.70 13.73
N THR A 38 -48.87 -33.23 14.97
CA THR A 38 -49.89 -33.75 15.89
C THR A 38 -50.87 -32.64 16.23
N GLY A 39 -52.14 -33.01 16.45
CA GLY A 39 -53.19 -32.09 16.83
C GLY A 39 -54.38 -32.85 17.39
N GLU A 40 -55.15 -32.18 18.25
CA GLU A 40 -56.38 -32.73 18.82
C GLU A 40 -57.58 -31.92 18.30
N SER A 41 -58.67 -32.60 17.93
CA SER A 41 -59.93 -31.95 17.54
C SER A 41 -60.91 -31.93 18.70
N ALA A 42 -61.65 -30.84 18.85
CA ALA A 42 -62.82 -30.80 19.73
C ALA A 42 -63.89 -31.82 19.29
N ALA A 43 -64.70 -32.30 20.24
CA ALA A 43 -65.75 -33.28 19.96
C ALA A 43 -66.71 -32.77 18.88
N GLY A 44 -66.92 -33.57 17.82
CA GLY A 44 -67.79 -33.23 16.69
C GLY A 44 -67.07 -32.72 15.44
N PHE A 45 -65.75 -32.49 15.50
CA PHE A 45 -64.93 -32.10 14.34
C PHE A 45 -63.97 -33.24 13.93
N GLN A 46 -63.61 -33.29 12.64
CA GLN A 46 -62.57 -34.18 12.13
C GLN A 46 -61.37 -33.33 11.71
N LEU A 47 -60.18 -33.67 12.24
CA LEU A 47 -58.92 -33.04 11.84
C LEU A 47 -58.25 -33.93 10.79
N GLU A 48 -58.10 -33.42 9.57
CA GLU A 48 -57.29 -34.07 8.54
C GLU A 48 -55.91 -33.39 8.46
N LEU A 49 -54.87 -34.08 8.94
CA LEU A 49 -53.50 -33.64 8.79
C LEU A 49 -52.92 -34.27 7.52
N LYS A 50 -52.60 -33.45 6.52
CA LYS A 50 -51.87 -33.93 5.35
C LYS A 50 -50.37 -33.98 5.68
N PRO A 51 -49.67 -35.08 5.38
CA PRO A 51 -48.23 -35.15 5.62
C PRO A 51 -47.52 -34.06 4.82
N LEU A 52 -46.67 -33.28 5.49
CA LEU A 52 -45.82 -32.29 4.84
C LEU A 52 -44.53 -32.98 4.39
N LYS A 53 -44.30 -33.05 3.08
CA LYS A 53 -43.03 -33.52 2.51
C LYS A 53 -42.15 -32.30 2.26
N LEU A 54 -41.06 -32.14 3.00
CA LEU A 54 -40.00 -31.21 2.63
C LEU A 54 -39.35 -31.72 1.33
N ALA A 55 -39.20 -30.84 0.34
CA ALA A 55 -38.47 -31.18 -0.88
C ALA A 55 -36.98 -31.25 -0.54
N LEU A 56 -36.38 -32.44 -0.69
CA LEU A 56 -34.93 -32.60 -0.68
C LEU A 56 -34.35 -31.76 -1.83
N ASP A 57 -33.30 -30.99 -1.57
CA ASP A 57 -32.53 -30.38 -2.67
C ASP A 57 -31.74 -31.49 -3.37
N PRO A 58 -32.05 -31.84 -4.64
CA PRO A 58 -31.35 -32.90 -5.35
C PRO A 58 -29.85 -32.60 -5.54
N ASN A 59 -29.43 -31.33 -5.48
CA ASN A 59 -28.03 -30.92 -5.66
C ASN A 59 -27.15 -31.16 -4.42
N HIS A 60 -27.74 -31.65 -3.32
CA HIS A 60 -27.04 -31.83 -2.04
C HIS A 60 -26.85 -33.31 -1.63
N THR A 61 -27.06 -34.22 -2.58
CA THR A 61 -27.03 -35.68 -2.35
C THR A 61 -25.79 -36.37 -2.92
N ALA A 62 -24.96 -35.68 -3.70
CA ALA A 62 -23.74 -36.23 -4.27
C ALA A 62 -22.54 -35.86 -3.40
N ALA A 63 -21.81 -36.88 -2.94
CA ALA A 63 -20.54 -36.71 -2.25
C ALA A 63 -19.56 -35.90 -3.10
N GLY A 64 -18.79 -35.02 -2.47
CA GLY A 64 -17.85 -34.14 -3.14
C GLY A 64 -17.28 -33.07 -2.22
N PHE A 65 -16.27 -32.35 -2.70
CA PHE A 65 -15.74 -31.16 -2.06
C PHE A 65 -15.44 -30.10 -3.11
N ARG A 66 -15.33 -28.84 -2.68
CA ARG A 66 -14.97 -27.69 -3.53
C ARG A 66 -13.85 -26.90 -2.89
N LEU A 67 -12.97 -26.38 -3.73
CA LEU A 67 -11.99 -25.35 -3.37
C LEU A 67 -12.55 -23.98 -3.76
N THR A 68 -12.29 -22.95 -2.95
CA THR A 68 -12.74 -21.57 -3.24
C THR A 68 -11.98 -20.95 -4.40
N GLU A 69 -10.69 -21.30 -4.52
CA GLU A 69 -9.79 -20.82 -5.55
C GLU A 69 -9.17 -21.97 -6.32
N THR A 70 -8.72 -21.69 -7.54
CA THR A 70 -7.96 -22.64 -8.38
C THR A 70 -6.55 -22.15 -8.68
N ASN A 71 -6.27 -20.89 -8.36
CA ASN A 71 -4.97 -20.26 -8.48
C ASN A 71 -4.76 -19.31 -7.31
N VAL A 72 -3.52 -19.22 -6.83
CA VAL A 72 -3.06 -18.23 -5.85
C VAL A 72 -1.65 -17.77 -6.23
N THR A 73 -1.28 -16.57 -5.80
CA THR A 73 0.06 -16.01 -6.01
C THR A 73 0.70 -15.71 -4.66
N VAL A 74 1.95 -16.10 -4.49
CA VAL A 74 2.82 -15.80 -3.34
C VAL A 74 4.18 -15.33 -3.85
N SER A 75 5.02 -14.82 -2.98
CA SER A 75 6.39 -14.40 -3.28
C SER A 75 7.39 -15.18 -2.43
N GLU A 76 8.63 -15.30 -2.91
CA GLU A 76 9.75 -15.82 -2.14
C GLU A 76 10.16 -14.90 -0.98
N ALA A 77 9.65 -13.66 -0.94
CA ALA A 77 9.77 -12.79 0.24
C ALA A 77 8.99 -13.32 1.47
N GLY A 78 8.29 -14.44 1.34
CA GLY A 78 7.57 -15.09 2.43
C GLY A 78 6.11 -14.66 2.56
N ASP A 79 5.55 -14.04 1.52
CA ASP A 79 4.13 -13.69 1.49
C ASP A 79 3.25 -14.94 1.47
N SER A 80 1.98 -14.75 1.84
CA SER A 80 1.01 -15.84 1.93
C SER A 80 -0.30 -15.51 1.23
N ALA A 81 -0.91 -16.56 0.68
CA ALA A 81 -2.24 -16.54 0.10
C ALA A 81 -3.10 -17.62 0.77
N THR A 82 -4.43 -17.50 0.65
CA THR A 82 -5.35 -18.47 1.27
C THR A 82 -6.36 -19.00 0.26
N PHE A 83 -6.75 -20.25 0.45
CA PHE A 83 -7.92 -20.84 -0.19
C PHE A 83 -8.62 -21.76 0.83
N SER A 84 -9.89 -22.07 0.61
CA SER A 84 -10.65 -22.92 1.53
C SER A 84 -11.21 -24.14 0.84
N ALA A 85 -11.36 -25.23 1.59
CA ALA A 85 -12.08 -26.42 1.18
C ALA A 85 -13.40 -26.56 1.95
N VAL A 86 -14.45 -27.07 1.30
CA VAL A 86 -15.75 -27.38 1.92
C VAL A 86 -16.39 -28.61 1.26
N LEU A 87 -17.10 -29.44 2.02
CA LEU A 87 -17.83 -30.58 1.45
C LEU A 87 -19.15 -30.13 0.83
N THR A 88 -19.58 -30.83 -0.24
CA THR A 88 -20.85 -30.54 -0.95
C THR A 88 -22.03 -31.34 -0.44
N SER A 89 -21.80 -32.29 0.48
CA SER A 89 -22.85 -33.08 1.12
C SER A 89 -22.41 -33.48 2.53
N ARG A 90 -23.39 -33.69 3.42
CA ARG A 90 -23.14 -34.21 4.77
C ARG A 90 -22.63 -35.65 4.72
N PRO A 91 -21.49 -35.98 5.35
CA PRO A 91 -21.01 -37.35 5.43
C PRO A 91 -21.65 -38.10 6.61
N THR A 92 -21.67 -39.43 6.55
CA THR A 92 -22.12 -40.30 7.65
C THR A 92 -21.05 -40.52 8.72
N THR A 93 -19.78 -40.55 8.30
CA THR A 93 -18.60 -40.56 9.18
C THR A 93 -17.67 -39.40 8.82
N ASN A 94 -16.53 -39.25 9.51
CA ASN A 94 -15.59 -38.20 9.14
C ASN A 94 -15.08 -38.37 7.70
N VAL A 95 -14.72 -37.26 7.06
CA VAL A 95 -13.99 -37.19 5.79
C VAL A 95 -12.70 -36.44 6.06
N VAL A 96 -11.57 -37.06 5.71
CA VAL A 96 -10.25 -36.48 5.82
C VAL A 96 -9.74 -36.15 4.42
N LEU A 97 -9.38 -34.89 4.19
CA LEU A 97 -8.71 -34.46 2.98
C LEU A 97 -7.21 -34.31 3.27
N ASP A 98 -6.36 -34.98 2.51
CA ASP A 98 -4.91 -34.78 2.55
C ASP A 98 -4.56 -33.55 1.70
N VAL A 99 -3.62 -32.73 2.18
CA VAL A 99 -3.13 -31.51 1.53
C VAL A 99 -1.63 -31.66 1.32
N VAL A 100 -1.18 -31.59 0.07
CA VAL A 100 0.21 -31.89 -0.31
C VAL A 100 0.72 -30.78 -1.22
N SER A 101 1.88 -30.20 -0.89
CA SER A 101 2.60 -29.31 -1.81
C SER A 101 3.37 -30.13 -2.85
N GLY A 102 3.29 -29.71 -4.11
CA GLY A 102 4.08 -30.29 -5.21
C GLY A 102 5.57 -29.95 -5.12
N ASP A 103 5.91 -28.83 -4.49
CA ASP A 103 7.28 -28.44 -4.21
C ASP A 103 7.36 -27.64 -2.91
N THR A 104 7.93 -28.24 -1.87
CA THR A 104 8.09 -27.60 -0.57
C THR A 104 9.29 -26.66 -0.49
N GLY A 105 10.16 -26.66 -1.52
CA GLY A 105 11.20 -25.63 -1.67
C GLY A 105 10.64 -24.30 -2.15
N GLU A 106 9.47 -24.33 -2.80
CA GLU A 106 8.81 -23.17 -3.43
C GLU A 106 7.62 -22.66 -2.63
N ALA A 107 6.75 -23.57 -2.18
CA ALA A 107 5.52 -23.22 -1.47
C ALA A 107 5.12 -24.30 -0.46
N ILE A 108 4.72 -23.87 0.73
CA ILE A 108 4.23 -24.76 1.79
C ILE A 108 2.80 -24.40 2.18
N ALA A 109 2.00 -25.42 2.49
CA ALA A 109 0.69 -25.26 3.11
C ALA A 109 0.82 -25.40 4.63
N ASP A 110 0.09 -24.58 5.39
CA ASP A 110 0.10 -24.61 6.87
C ASP A 110 -0.51 -25.90 7.45
N ARG A 111 -1.30 -26.63 6.66
CA ARG A 111 -1.96 -27.89 7.05
C ARG A 111 -1.64 -28.99 6.06
N SER A 112 -1.34 -30.18 6.58
CA SER A 112 -1.20 -31.41 5.77
C SER A 112 -2.51 -32.19 5.63
N SER A 113 -3.53 -31.86 6.42
CA SER A 113 -4.87 -32.44 6.27
C SER A 113 -5.98 -31.57 6.87
N LEU A 114 -7.20 -31.80 6.38
CA LEU A 114 -8.44 -31.23 6.87
C LEU A 114 -9.39 -32.36 7.30
N THR A 115 -10.10 -32.19 8.41
CA THR A 115 -11.09 -33.18 8.87
C THR A 115 -12.47 -32.55 8.95
N PHE A 116 -13.40 -33.10 8.18
CA PHE A 116 -14.81 -32.76 8.21
C PHE A 116 -15.58 -33.87 8.94
N THR A 117 -16.47 -33.49 9.83
CA THR A 117 -17.38 -34.33 10.59
C THR A 117 -18.81 -34.11 10.07
N PRO A 118 -19.77 -34.99 10.43
CA PRO A 118 -21.18 -34.78 10.11
C PRO A 118 -21.80 -33.48 10.66
N THR A 119 -21.10 -32.74 11.54
CA THR A 119 -21.58 -31.49 12.15
C THR A 119 -20.88 -30.23 11.65
N ASN A 120 -19.75 -30.35 10.94
CA ASN A 120 -19.01 -29.20 10.41
C ASN A 120 -18.74 -29.30 8.89
N TRP A 121 -19.31 -30.29 8.21
CA TRP A 121 -19.06 -30.59 6.79
C TRP A 121 -19.29 -29.37 5.85
N ASN A 122 -20.21 -28.49 6.22
CA ASN A 122 -20.57 -27.28 5.50
C ASN A 122 -19.81 -26.02 5.94
N ILE A 123 -18.90 -26.15 6.92
CA ILE A 123 -18.06 -25.06 7.38
C ILE A 123 -16.75 -25.13 6.59
N ALA A 124 -16.51 -24.13 5.74
CA ALA A 124 -15.27 -24.03 4.97
C ALA A 124 -14.05 -23.98 5.92
N GLN A 125 -13.04 -24.79 5.62
CA GLN A 125 -11.76 -24.80 6.34
C GLN A 125 -10.69 -24.15 5.47
N THR A 126 -10.06 -23.10 5.99
CA THR A 126 -9.02 -22.32 5.29
C THR A 126 -7.66 -23.01 5.37
N ILE A 127 -6.94 -22.98 4.25
CA ILE A 127 -5.54 -23.35 4.10
C ILE A 127 -4.77 -22.08 3.73
N THR A 128 -3.66 -21.85 4.40
CA THR A 128 -2.70 -20.79 4.10
C THR A 128 -1.52 -21.40 3.36
N VAL A 129 -1.19 -20.82 2.21
CA VAL A 129 -0.02 -21.17 1.39
C VAL A 129 0.99 -20.05 1.56
N THR A 130 2.23 -20.39 1.86
CA THR A 130 3.33 -19.44 2.05
C THR A 130 4.43 -19.77 1.06
N GLY A 131 4.93 -18.74 0.36
CA GLY A 131 6.12 -18.88 -0.48
C GLY A 131 7.36 -19.14 0.38
N VAL A 132 8.27 -19.97 -0.10
CA VAL A 132 9.51 -20.31 0.60
C VAL A 132 10.65 -19.58 -0.09
N SER A 133 11.33 -18.71 0.66
CA SER A 133 12.55 -18.06 0.18
C SER A 133 13.65 -19.08 -0.02
N ASP A 134 14.29 -19.05 -1.18
CA ASP A 134 15.65 -19.56 -1.33
C ASP A 134 16.64 -18.45 -1.74
N GLN A 135 17.74 -18.81 -2.40
CA GLN A 135 18.79 -17.87 -2.82
C GLN A 135 19.22 -18.16 -4.27
N ILE A 136 18.30 -18.70 -5.06
CA ILE A 136 18.51 -19.19 -6.41
C ILE A 136 17.63 -18.36 -7.34
N VAL A 137 18.29 -17.59 -8.20
CA VAL A 137 17.63 -16.87 -9.28
C VAL A 137 17.16 -17.86 -10.34
N ASP A 138 15.91 -18.25 -10.27
CA ASP A 138 15.29 -19.19 -11.21
C ASP A 138 14.02 -18.66 -11.87
N GLY A 139 13.61 -17.43 -11.53
CA GLY A 139 12.47 -16.73 -12.11
C GLY A 139 11.12 -17.19 -11.54
N THR A 140 10.02 -16.60 -12.00
CA THR A 140 8.69 -16.98 -11.49
C THR A 140 8.37 -18.45 -11.77
N GLN A 141 8.21 -19.23 -10.69
CA GLN A 141 7.87 -20.65 -10.74
C GLN A 141 6.38 -20.91 -10.56
N THR A 142 5.98 -22.13 -10.88
CA THR A 142 4.62 -22.61 -10.63
C THR A 142 4.64 -24.01 -10.04
N THR A 143 4.01 -24.17 -8.88
CA THR A 143 3.75 -25.47 -8.25
C THR A 143 2.25 -25.65 -7.99
N ALA A 144 1.85 -26.79 -7.41
CA ALA A 144 0.45 -27.06 -7.09
C ALA A 144 0.29 -27.55 -5.65
N ILE A 145 -0.72 -27.01 -4.95
CA ILE A 145 -1.23 -27.64 -3.73
C ILE A 145 -2.33 -28.61 -4.12
N THR A 146 -2.10 -29.90 -3.85
CA THR A 146 -2.99 -30.99 -4.18
C THR A 146 -3.84 -31.36 -2.97
N VAL A 147 -5.17 -31.45 -3.16
CA VAL A 147 -6.14 -31.84 -2.14
C VAL A 147 -6.88 -33.10 -2.58
N SER A 148 -6.80 -34.17 -1.78
CA SER A 148 -7.39 -35.47 -2.11
C SER A 148 -8.06 -36.13 -0.90
N VAL A 149 -9.10 -36.94 -1.15
CA VAL A 149 -9.76 -37.71 -0.08
C VAL A 149 -8.85 -38.84 0.41
N ASN A 150 -8.58 -38.88 1.72
CA ASN A 150 -7.90 -40.00 2.36
C ASN A 150 -8.88 -41.17 2.52
N THR A 151 -8.84 -42.13 1.60
CA THR A 151 -9.81 -43.24 1.53
C THR A 151 -9.75 -44.19 2.74
N LEU A 152 -8.64 -44.20 3.49
CA LEU A 152 -8.50 -45.02 4.70
C LEU A 152 -9.18 -44.40 5.92
N GLN A 153 -9.40 -43.09 5.92
CA GLN A 153 -9.91 -42.33 7.07
C GLN A 153 -11.23 -41.60 6.77
N SER A 154 -11.78 -41.78 5.57
CA SER A 154 -12.97 -41.06 5.11
C SER A 154 -14.17 -41.97 4.89
N ASP A 155 -15.36 -41.38 4.99
CA ASP A 155 -16.61 -41.98 4.54
C ASP A 155 -16.47 -42.56 3.12
N SER A 156 -16.89 -43.81 2.96
CA SER A 156 -16.88 -44.54 1.69
C SER A 156 -17.59 -43.83 0.53
N ALA A 157 -18.59 -43.00 0.83
CA ALA A 157 -19.28 -42.20 -0.19
C ALA A 157 -18.34 -41.23 -0.91
N PHE A 158 -17.24 -40.82 -0.26
CA PHE A 158 -16.27 -39.86 -0.79
C PHE A 158 -15.05 -40.54 -1.46
N HIS A 159 -14.97 -41.87 -1.48
CA HIS A 159 -13.78 -42.58 -2.00
C HIS A 159 -13.53 -42.41 -3.49
N SER A 160 -14.56 -42.05 -4.27
CA SER A 160 -14.47 -41.86 -5.73
C SER A 160 -14.37 -40.39 -6.14
N ILE A 161 -14.14 -39.47 -5.20
CA ILE A 161 -14.01 -38.05 -5.51
C ILE A 161 -12.63 -37.78 -6.10
N PRO A 162 -12.54 -37.17 -7.30
CA PRO A 162 -11.28 -36.81 -7.90
C PRO A 162 -10.49 -35.83 -7.02
N THR A 163 -9.17 -35.98 -7.04
CA THR A 163 -8.23 -34.99 -6.53
C THR A 163 -8.44 -33.63 -7.20
N GLN A 164 -8.34 -32.57 -6.43
CA GLN A 164 -8.34 -31.19 -6.91
C GLN A 164 -7.01 -30.53 -6.59
N SER A 165 -6.66 -29.49 -7.33
CA SER A 165 -5.41 -28.75 -7.14
C SER A 165 -5.63 -27.26 -7.22
N VAL A 166 -4.86 -26.51 -6.45
CA VAL A 166 -4.69 -25.05 -6.59
C VAL A 166 -3.31 -24.82 -7.18
N SER A 167 -3.25 -24.12 -8.33
CA SER A 167 -1.98 -23.67 -8.91
C SER A 167 -1.42 -22.53 -8.06
N VAL A 168 -0.15 -22.62 -7.67
CA VAL A 168 0.54 -21.57 -6.92
C VAL A 168 1.57 -20.95 -7.85
N THR A 169 1.46 -19.65 -8.11
CA THR A 169 2.50 -18.87 -8.79
C THR A 169 3.39 -18.25 -7.72
N ILE A 170 4.70 -18.47 -7.81
CA ILE A 170 5.70 -17.98 -6.85
C ILE A 170 6.56 -16.96 -7.57
N THR A 171 6.50 -15.71 -7.16
CA THR A 171 7.36 -14.66 -7.73
C THR A 171 8.74 -14.72 -7.09
N ASP A 172 9.75 -14.90 -7.94
CA ASP A 172 11.18 -14.84 -7.61
C ASP A 172 11.55 -13.44 -7.11
N GLU A 173 12.20 -13.39 -5.96
CA GLU A 173 12.71 -12.15 -5.34
C GLU A 173 14.24 -12.10 -5.32
N ASP A 174 14.88 -13.19 -5.74
CA ASP A 174 16.33 -13.26 -5.83
C ASP A 174 16.87 -12.44 -6.99
N VAL A 175 18.11 -12.04 -6.82
CA VAL A 175 18.81 -11.21 -7.80
C VAL A 175 20.07 -11.92 -8.25
N ALA A 176 20.33 -11.88 -9.57
CA ALA A 176 21.53 -12.46 -10.16
C ALA A 176 22.77 -12.01 -9.39
N SER A 177 23.61 -12.97 -8.98
CA SER A 177 24.77 -12.73 -8.10
C SER A 177 25.84 -11.83 -8.72
N ASP A 178 25.74 -11.51 -10.00
CA ASP A 178 26.58 -10.54 -10.69
C ASP A 178 26.05 -9.09 -10.57
N LYS A 179 24.82 -8.90 -10.09
CA LYS A 179 24.25 -7.59 -9.78
C LYS A 179 24.67 -7.15 -8.38
N LEU A 180 24.97 -5.86 -8.28
CA LEU A 180 25.45 -5.24 -7.05
C LEU A 180 24.50 -4.14 -6.54
N VAL A 181 23.67 -3.57 -7.42
CA VAL A 181 22.73 -2.50 -7.06
C VAL A 181 21.40 -2.70 -7.76
N ARG A 182 20.29 -2.52 -7.02
CA ARG A 182 18.95 -2.35 -7.59
C ARG A 182 18.54 -0.90 -7.49
N LEU A 183 17.94 -0.38 -8.55
CA LEU A 183 17.32 0.93 -8.60
C LEU A 183 15.84 0.79 -8.87
N SER A 184 15.01 1.51 -8.13
CA SER A 184 13.56 1.48 -8.32
C SER A 184 12.96 2.87 -8.28
N LEU A 185 11.95 3.10 -9.12
CA LEU A 185 11.10 4.27 -9.02
C LEU A 185 9.87 3.90 -8.18
N SER A 186 9.37 4.85 -7.41
CA SER A 186 8.13 4.71 -6.64
C SER A 186 7.32 5.98 -6.73
N LEU A 187 6.00 5.81 -6.82
CA LEU A 187 5.04 6.89 -6.90
C LEU A 187 4.28 7.02 -5.60
N THR A 188 4.27 8.23 -5.06
CA THR A 188 3.36 8.60 -4.00
C THR A 188 2.52 9.79 -4.43
N ASP A 189 1.42 10.00 -3.74
CA ASP A 189 0.85 11.34 -3.71
C ASP A 189 1.86 12.30 -3.05
N ILE A 190 1.57 13.59 -3.12
CA ILE A 190 2.40 14.64 -2.52
C ILE A 190 2.49 14.58 -0.99
N LEU A 191 1.64 13.77 -0.35
CA LEU A 191 1.63 13.50 1.10
C LEU A 191 2.45 12.26 1.48
N GLY A 192 2.97 11.51 0.50
CA GLY A 192 3.78 10.31 0.71
C GLY A 192 2.98 9.00 0.75
N ASN A 193 1.68 9.02 0.46
CA ASN A 193 0.89 7.79 0.36
C ASN A 193 1.14 7.12 -0.99
N PRO A 194 1.36 5.80 -1.07
CA PRO A 194 1.52 5.10 -2.34
C PRO A 194 0.33 5.33 -3.28
N LEU A 195 0.60 5.62 -4.56
CA LEU A 195 -0.45 5.69 -5.57
C LEU A 195 -0.83 4.27 -6.06
N PRO A 196 -2.14 3.99 -6.27
CA PRO A 196 -2.58 2.67 -6.71
C PRO A 196 -2.23 2.42 -8.18
N GLY A 197 -1.33 1.47 -8.41
CA GLY A 197 -0.79 1.15 -9.73
C GLY A 197 0.26 2.17 -10.20
N ASP A 198 1.09 1.79 -11.17
CA ASP A 198 2.15 2.65 -11.73
C ASP A 198 1.58 3.75 -12.65
N GLN A 199 0.38 4.28 -12.34
CA GLN A 199 -0.35 5.24 -13.16
C GLN A 199 -0.67 6.54 -12.42
N VAL A 200 -0.55 7.66 -13.13
CA VAL A 200 -0.92 9.01 -12.67
C VAL A 200 -1.94 9.58 -13.64
N THR A 201 -3.04 10.15 -13.15
CA THR A 201 -4.05 10.75 -14.04
C THR A 201 -3.64 12.15 -14.47
N VAL A 202 -3.91 12.54 -15.72
CA VAL A 202 -3.71 13.94 -16.16
C VAL A 202 -4.42 14.93 -15.23
N GLY A 203 -3.67 15.92 -14.75
CA GLY A 203 -4.12 16.95 -13.80
C GLY A 203 -3.74 16.67 -12.34
N GLN A 204 -3.31 15.45 -12.02
CA GLN A 204 -2.91 15.01 -10.69
C GLN A 204 -1.49 15.48 -10.33
N ASP A 205 -1.33 15.92 -9.09
CA ASP A 205 -0.03 16.16 -8.47
C ASP A 205 0.49 14.85 -7.85
N PHE A 206 1.76 14.53 -8.08
CA PHE A 206 2.39 13.30 -7.63
C PHE A 206 3.84 13.53 -7.25
N ARG A 207 4.41 12.57 -6.52
CA ARG A 207 5.82 12.55 -6.16
C ARG A 207 6.48 11.34 -6.79
N LEU A 208 7.56 11.60 -7.53
CA LEU A 208 8.44 10.58 -8.08
C LEU A 208 9.61 10.39 -7.11
N ASN A 209 9.75 9.20 -6.57
CA ASN A 209 10.84 8.80 -5.69
C ASN A 209 11.75 7.82 -6.44
N LEU A 210 13.05 7.91 -6.20
CA LEU A 210 14.07 7.01 -6.68
C LEU A 210 14.78 6.38 -5.50
N TYR A 211 14.84 5.06 -5.47
CA TYR A 211 15.51 4.29 -4.44
C TYR A 211 16.70 3.52 -5.01
N ALA A 212 17.73 3.33 -4.20
CA ALA A 212 18.86 2.44 -4.47
C ALA A 212 19.06 1.43 -3.35
N GLU A 213 19.35 0.20 -3.70
CA GLU A 213 19.55 -0.94 -2.80
C GLU A 213 20.87 -1.63 -3.13
N ASP A 214 21.67 -1.95 -2.11
CA ASP A 214 22.93 -2.68 -2.23
C ASP A 214 22.67 -4.20 -2.16
N LEU A 215 22.91 -4.91 -3.26
CA LEU A 215 22.54 -6.31 -3.45
C LEU A 215 23.66 -7.30 -3.09
N ARG A 216 24.78 -6.82 -2.54
CA ARG A 216 25.88 -7.72 -2.13
C ARG A 216 25.39 -8.65 -1.01
N GLU A 217 25.98 -9.84 -0.89
CA GLU A 217 25.70 -10.77 0.23
C GLU A 217 25.88 -10.13 1.62
N THR A 218 26.79 -9.16 1.72
CA THR A 218 26.97 -8.30 2.89
C THR A 218 26.81 -6.85 2.47
N PRO A 219 25.58 -6.33 2.43
CA PRO A 219 25.34 -4.95 2.06
C PRO A 219 26.08 -4.00 3.02
N GLN A 220 26.72 -2.99 2.46
CA GLN A 220 27.38 -1.93 3.22
C GLN A 220 26.79 -0.55 2.89
N GLY A 221 25.92 -0.50 1.88
CA GLY A 221 25.21 0.70 1.43
C GLY A 221 25.69 1.24 0.09
N VAL A 222 24.95 2.23 -0.42
CA VAL A 222 25.22 2.94 -1.67
C VAL A 222 25.86 4.28 -1.31
N LEU A 223 27.09 4.50 -1.75
CA LEU A 223 27.88 5.69 -1.46
C LEU A 223 27.48 6.89 -2.34
N SER A 224 27.14 6.65 -3.60
CA SER A 224 26.64 7.68 -4.53
C SER A 224 25.85 7.05 -5.67
N ALA A 225 24.91 7.78 -6.24
CA ALA A 225 24.13 7.33 -7.39
C ALA A 225 23.81 8.52 -8.31
N TYR A 226 24.41 8.56 -9.50
CA TYR A 226 24.16 9.61 -10.49
C TYR A 226 23.43 8.99 -11.67
N LEU A 227 22.20 9.46 -11.91
CA LEU A 227 21.25 8.75 -12.75
C LEU A 227 20.54 9.68 -13.73
N ASP A 228 20.22 9.13 -14.90
CA ASP A 228 19.42 9.81 -15.89
C ASP A 228 18.02 9.18 -15.96
N ILE A 229 16.98 10.01 -15.86
CA ILE A 229 15.58 9.58 -15.98
C ILE A 229 15.00 10.21 -17.25
N ALA A 230 14.64 9.38 -18.23
CA ALA A 230 14.07 9.85 -19.48
C ALA A 230 12.54 9.89 -19.43
N TYR A 231 11.95 10.68 -20.32
CA TYR A 231 10.51 10.73 -20.54
C TYR A 231 10.18 10.78 -22.03
N ASP A 232 9.02 10.28 -22.41
CA ASP A 232 8.63 10.19 -23.84
C ASP A 232 7.99 11.49 -24.37
N ASN A 233 7.56 12.38 -23.48
CA ASN A 233 6.84 13.60 -23.81
C ASN A 233 7.13 14.72 -22.80
N ALA A 234 7.86 15.76 -23.23
CA ALA A 234 8.16 16.94 -22.40
C ALA A 234 6.94 17.73 -21.92
N ALA A 235 5.78 17.56 -22.56
CA ALA A 235 4.54 18.17 -22.09
C ALA A 235 3.77 17.28 -21.11
N ALA A 236 4.24 16.07 -20.80
CA ALA A 236 3.54 15.12 -19.95
C ALA A 236 3.48 15.59 -18.49
N PHE A 237 4.47 16.37 -18.03
CA PHE A 237 4.49 16.88 -16.66
C PHE A 237 5.14 18.25 -16.56
N SER A 238 4.92 18.92 -15.43
CA SER A 238 5.68 20.10 -15.00
C SER A 238 6.12 19.92 -13.56
N LEU A 239 7.20 20.57 -13.15
CA LEU A 239 7.46 20.73 -11.72
C LEU A 239 6.32 21.47 -11.06
N LEU A 240 6.14 21.16 -9.77
CA LEU A 240 5.31 21.96 -8.90
C LEU A 240 6.18 23.05 -8.25
N ASP A 241 5.91 24.29 -8.63
CA ASP A 241 6.38 25.45 -7.88
C ASP A 241 5.43 25.63 -6.70
N TYR A 242 5.88 25.32 -5.48
CA TYR A 242 5.06 25.53 -4.28
C TYR A 242 5.51 26.75 -3.51
N GLU A 243 4.62 27.42 -2.80
CA GLU A 243 5.06 28.32 -1.74
C GLU A 243 5.26 27.54 -0.44
N THR A 244 6.49 27.56 0.10
CA THR A 244 6.79 27.05 1.45
C THR A 244 7.05 28.20 2.40
N GLN A 245 6.37 28.13 3.53
CA GLN A 245 6.56 29.04 4.65
C GLN A 245 7.02 28.24 5.85
N ARG A 246 8.07 28.72 6.51
CA ARG A 246 8.64 28.09 7.70
C ARG A 246 8.10 28.75 8.94
N LEU A 247 7.41 27.96 9.76
CA LEU A 247 6.95 28.35 11.09
C LEU A 247 7.97 27.86 12.13
N THR A 248 8.55 28.81 12.85
CA THR A 248 9.42 28.52 14.00
C THR A 248 8.69 28.90 15.27
N LEU A 249 8.45 27.93 16.14
CA LEU A 249 7.93 28.18 17.49
C LEU A 249 9.06 28.13 18.52
N SER A 250 8.93 28.96 19.56
CA SER A 250 9.93 29.14 20.62
C SER A 250 10.50 27.82 21.14
N ARG A 251 11.82 27.79 21.32
CA ARG A 251 12.61 26.66 21.84
C ARG A 251 12.14 26.16 23.21
N ASP A 252 11.55 27.03 24.03
CA ASP A 252 11.14 26.70 25.40
C ASP A 252 9.61 26.57 25.53
N ALA A 253 8.88 26.46 24.41
CA ALA A 253 7.43 26.26 24.40
C ALA A 253 7.08 24.84 24.90
N VAL A 254 6.42 24.78 26.06
CA VAL A 254 6.09 23.53 26.75
C VAL A 254 4.60 23.19 26.72
N GLY A 255 3.75 24.09 26.22
CA GLY A 255 2.33 23.86 26.05
C GLY A 255 1.55 25.11 25.63
N GLY A 256 0.22 25.02 25.72
CA GLY A 256 -0.68 26.07 25.25
C GLY A 256 -0.96 25.97 23.75
N SER A 257 -1.52 27.04 23.21
CA SER A 257 -1.93 27.12 21.81
C SER A 257 -1.35 28.33 21.11
N TYR A 258 -1.40 28.29 19.78
CA TYR A 258 -1.07 29.39 18.90
C TYR A 258 -2.12 29.48 17.80
N GLU A 259 -2.17 30.59 17.10
CA GLU A 259 -3.12 30.80 16.01
C GLU A 259 -2.37 31.27 14.79
N LEU A 260 -2.81 30.80 13.62
CA LEU A 260 -2.33 31.31 12.34
C LEU A 260 -3.43 32.12 11.67
N MET A 261 -3.03 33.16 10.94
CA MET A 261 -3.92 33.89 10.05
C MET A 261 -3.47 33.75 8.60
N PHE A 262 -4.43 33.43 7.73
CA PHE A 262 -4.23 33.34 6.29
C PHE A 262 -5.29 34.19 5.59
N GLN A 263 -4.84 35.17 4.78
CA GLN A 263 -5.72 36.12 4.10
C GLN A 263 -6.72 36.84 5.05
N GLY A 264 -6.28 37.11 6.28
CA GLY A 264 -7.10 37.81 7.29
C GLY A 264 -8.16 36.95 7.98
N VAL A 265 -8.22 35.64 7.69
CA VAL A 265 -9.05 34.67 8.42
C VAL A 265 -8.13 33.84 9.31
N SER A 266 -8.60 33.48 10.51
CA SER A 266 -7.80 32.71 11.45
C SER A 266 -8.11 31.21 11.39
N THR A 267 -7.13 30.41 11.79
CA THR A 267 -7.26 28.95 11.95
C THR A 267 -8.03 28.56 13.22
N GLY A 268 -8.32 29.53 14.10
CA GLY A 268 -8.62 29.23 15.50
C GLY A 268 -7.38 28.75 16.25
N ALA A 269 -7.57 28.40 17.53
CA ALA A 269 -6.50 27.92 18.40
C ALA A 269 -5.99 26.53 17.96
N ILE A 270 -4.67 26.45 17.73
CA ILE A 270 -3.93 25.24 17.41
C ILE A 270 -3.14 24.84 18.65
N GLU A 271 -3.47 23.67 19.22
CA GLU A 271 -2.76 23.13 20.38
C GLU A 271 -1.35 22.67 19.99
N LEU A 272 -0.34 23.02 20.79
CA LEU A 272 1.05 22.61 20.55
C LEU A 272 1.24 21.08 20.60
N GLY A 273 0.39 20.37 21.34
CA GLY A 273 0.42 18.92 21.48
C GLY A 273 1.60 18.38 22.32
N PRO A 274 1.52 17.12 22.79
CA PRO A 274 2.53 16.53 23.69
C PRO A 274 3.81 16.07 23.00
N SER A 275 3.81 15.94 21.67
CA SER A 275 4.94 15.43 20.87
C SER A 275 5.12 16.27 19.60
N LEU A 276 6.22 16.09 18.88
CA LEU A 276 6.45 16.78 17.59
C LEU A 276 5.43 16.32 16.54
N SER A 277 5.19 15.01 16.42
CA SER A 277 4.18 14.46 15.52
C SER A 277 2.77 14.97 15.84
N ALA A 278 2.36 15.00 17.12
CA ALA A 278 1.04 15.53 17.47
C ALA A 278 0.89 17.03 17.12
N ALA A 279 1.98 17.80 17.24
CA ALA A 279 2.00 19.21 16.85
C ALA A 279 1.86 19.38 15.32
N THR A 280 2.56 18.55 14.56
CA THR A 280 2.46 18.51 13.09
C THR A 280 1.04 18.20 12.66
N ASP A 281 0.41 17.19 13.26
CA ASP A 281 -0.98 16.81 12.93
C ASP A 281 -1.99 17.88 13.30
N ASN A 282 -1.85 18.52 14.46
CA ASN A 282 -2.71 19.63 14.87
C ASN A 282 -2.59 20.81 13.90
N LEU A 283 -1.37 21.18 13.52
CA LEU A 283 -1.10 22.26 12.56
C LEU A 283 -1.70 21.95 11.19
N ARG A 284 -1.43 20.76 10.66
CA ARG A 284 -1.96 20.31 9.37
C ARG A 284 -3.50 20.33 9.38
N THR A 285 -4.12 19.76 10.42
CA THR A 285 -5.58 19.71 10.56
C THR A 285 -6.20 21.11 10.61
N ALA A 286 -5.56 22.05 11.32
CA ALA A 286 -6.06 23.42 11.40
C ALA A 286 -5.98 24.17 10.05
N LEU A 287 -4.89 23.97 9.30
CA LEU A 287 -4.72 24.54 7.97
C LEU A 287 -5.68 23.89 6.95
N GLU A 288 -5.85 22.56 6.95
CA GLU A 288 -6.79 21.87 6.06
C GLU A 288 -8.25 22.26 6.31
N ASN A 289 -8.63 22.55 7.55
CA ASN A 289 -9.98 23.02 7.89
C ASN A 289 -10.17 24.53 7.65
N HIS A 290 -9.10 25.27 7.34
CA HIS A 290 -9.19 26.70 7.13
C HIS A 290 -9.94 27.00 5.82
N PRO A 291 -10.96 27.89 5.83
CA PRO A 291 -11.88 28.06 4.70
C PRO A 291 -11.22 28.58 3.41
N ASN A 292 -10.11 29.31 3.53
CA ASN A 292 -9.35 29.81 2.37
C ASN A 292 -8.17 28.90 1.99
N ILE A 293 -7.94 27.81 2.72
CA ILE A 293 -6.89 26.82 2.39
C ILE A 293 -7.57 25.55 1.88
N GLY A 294 -8.41 24.93 2.70
CA GLY A 294 -9.15 23.73 2.33
C GLY A 294 -8.35 22.43 2.47
N SER A 295 -9.08 21.32 2.53
CA SER A 295 -8.49 19.99 2.74
C SER A 295 -7.66 19.57 1.54
N GLY A 296 -6.47 19.01 1.81
CA GLY A 296 -5.52 18.56 0.79
C GLY A 296 -4.65 19.65 0.17
N ASN A 297 -4.82 20.93 0.53
CA ASN A 297 -4.05 22.04 -0.08
C ASN A 297 -2.80 22.46 0.71
N VAL A 298 -2.42 21.69 1.74
CA VAL A 298 -1.19 21.92 2.52
C VAL A 298 -0.47 20.61 2.87
N ARG A 299 0.86 20.67 2.88
CA ARG A 299 1.74 19.68 3.49
C ARG A 299 2.51 20.32 4.63
N VAL A 300 2.56 19.65 5.78
CA VAL A 300 3.31 20.11 6.95
C VAL A 300 4.38 19.08 7.29
N LEU A 301 5.65 19.45 7.17
CA LEU A 301 6.78 18.63 7.59
C LEU A 301 7.40 19.23 8.85
N ASN A 302 7.85 18.37 9.75
CA ASN A 302 8.67 18.75 10.89
C ASN A 302 10.13 18.46 10.58
N THR A 303 10.93 19.48 10.39
CA THR A 303 12.40 19.34 10.33
C THR A 303 12.95 19.25 11.76
N PRO A 304 13.62 18.15 12.14
CA PRO A 304 14.45 18.17 13.33
C PRO A 304 15.52 19.26 13.12
N GLY A 305 15.58 20.26 14.00
CA GLY A 305 16.47 21.41 13.81
C GLY A 305 17.94 21.01 13.89
N PHE A 306 18.55 20.66 12.75
CA PHE A 306 19.99 20.41 12.66
C PHE A 306 20.80 21.66 12.29
N GLU A 307 20.15 22.72 11.79
CA GLU A 307 20.85 23.98 11.47
C GLU A 307 20.29 25.18 12.24
N LEU A 308 21.18 25.81 13.02
CA LEU A 308 21.10 27.18 13.56
C LEU A 308 20.07 27.52 14.67
N THR A 309 19.15 26.63 15.08
CA THR A 309 18.16 26.94 16.16
C THR A 309 18.19 26.07 17.42
N GLY A 310 19.11 25.10 17.50
CA GLY A 310 19.35 24.28 18.69
C GLY A 310 18.30 23.18 18.95
N PRO A 311 18.61 22.19 19.80
CA PRO A 311 17.96 20.87 19.84
C PRO A 311 16.49 20.84 20.32
N ASN A 312 15.89 21.98 20.66
CA ASN A 312 14.54 22.05 21.26
C ASN A 312 13.57 22.99 20.51
N SER A 313 13.97 23.60 19.38
CA SER A 313 13.06 24.40 18.56
C SER A 313 12.09 23.50 17.77
N ARG A 314 10.81 23.85 17.73
CA ARG A 314 9.84 23.22 16.81
C ARG A 314 9.79 24.03 15.52
N VAL A 315 10.26 23.41 14.44
CA VAL A 315 10.30 24.01 13.11
C VAL A 315 9.38 23.19 12.22
N PHE A 316 8.44 23.89 11.57
CA PHE A 316 7.52 23.31 10.62
C PHE A 316 7.71 23.96 9.26
N GLU A 317 7.77 23.15 8.22
CA GLU A 317 7.70 23.58 6.84
C GLU A 317 6.28 23.36 6.33
N ILE A 318 5.61 24.46 6.02
CA ILE A 318 4.24 24.48 5.51
C ILE A 318 4.33 24.74 4.01
N THR A 319 4.10 23.72 3.20
CA THR A 319 4.09 23.80 1.74
C THR A 319 2.65 23.87 1.26
N PHE A 320 2.27 24.92 0.53
CA PHE A 320 0.97 25.01 -0.11
C PHE A 320 0.99 24.24 -1.43
N VAL A 321 -0.03 23.42 -1.67
CA VAL A 321 -0.06 22.45 -2.78
C VAL A 321 -1.38 22.51 -3.56
N ASN A 322 -1.51 21.74 -4.64
CA ASN A 322 -2.71 21.68 -5.50
C ASN A 322 -3.15 23.07 -6.00
N GLU A 323 -4.38 23.50 -5.68
CA GLU A 323 -4.95 24.77 -6.15
C GLU A 323 -4.18 26.00 -5.66
N LEU A 324 -3.39 25.86 -4.59
CA LEU A 324 -2.62 26.94 -3.98
C LEU A 324 -1.14 26.93 -4.35
N ALA A 325 -0.66 25.89 -5.07
CA ALA A 325 0.75 25.78 -5.47
C ALA A 325 1.18 26.95 -6.35
N GLU A 326 0.39 27.27 -7.38
CA GLU A 326 0.78 28.20 -8.46
C GLU A 326 0.32 29.66 -8.23
N ILE A 327 -0.06 30.02 -7.01
CA ILE A 327 -0.57 31.36 -6.67
C ILE A 327 0.45 32.04 -5.75
N ASP A 328 0.73 33.32 -5.98
CA ASP A 328 1.43 34.15 -4.99
C ASP A 328 0.55 34.29 -3.74
N LEU A 329 0.85 33.53 -2.68
CA LEU A 329 0.08 33.56 -1.45
C LEU A 329 0.64 34.63 -0.49
N PRO A 330 -0.21 35.19 0.39
CA PRO A 330 0.31 36.01 1.47
C PRO A 330 1.02 35.15 2.51
N THR A 331 2.03 35.75 3.16
CA THR A 331 2.65 35.19 4.35
C THR A 331 1.61 34.92 5.44
N LEU A 332 1.60 33.71 5.96
CA LEU A 332 0.91 33.34 7.19
C LEU A 332 1.39 34.25 8.32
N LEU A 333 0.47 34.71 9.14
CA LEU A 333 0.79 35.44 10.37
C LEU A 333 0.62 34.50 11.55
N VAL A 334 1.52 34.58 12.52
CA VAL A 334 1.45 33.76 13.75
C VAL A 334 1.16 34.65 14.95
N ASP A 335 0.14 34.29 15.72
CA ASP A 335 -0.04 34.72 17.08
C ASP A 335 0.32 33.57 18.02
N ALA A 336 1.50 33.69 18.64
CA ALA A 336 2.01 32.71 19.60
C ALA A 336 1.83 33.17 21.05
N SER A 337 1.11 34.26 21.31
CA SER A 337 1.00 34.89 22.64
C SER A 337 0.43 33.97 23.72
N MET A 338 -0.32 32.95 23.30
CA MET A 338 -0.98 31.95 24.16
C MET A 338 -0.09 30.73 24.48
N LEU A 339 1.15 30.67 23.97
CA LEU A 339 2.09 29.61 24.32
C LEU A 339 2.66 29.79 25.72
N THR A 340 2.73 28.69 26.48
CA THR A 340 3.42 28.65 27.76
C THR A 340 4.91 28.39 27.52
N THR A 341 5.76 29.26 28.05
CA THR A 341 7.22 29.16 27.89
C THR A 341 7.91 29.21 29.25
N ASN A 342 9.00 28.47 29.39
CA ASN A 342 9.79 28.48 30.64
C ASN A 342 10.59 29.79 30.84
N SER A 343 10.82 30.55 29.75
CA SER A 343 11.54 31.83 29.75
C SER A 343 10.62 33.07 29.73
N GLY A 344 9.30 32.87 29.71
CA GLY A 344 8.30 33.94 29.83
C GLY A 344 8.07 34.77 28.56
N ASN A 345 8.55 34.33 27.39
CA ASN A 345 8.38 35.04 26.13
C ASN A 345 7.98 34.07 25.01
N PRO A 346 6.75 34.14 24.48
CA PRO A 346 6.43 33.44 23.25
C PRO A 346 7.06 34.19 22.07
N GLN A 347 7.90 33.51 21.32
CA GLN A 347 8.31 33.97 20.00
C GLN A 347 7.93 32.87 19.01
N GLY A 348 6.83 33.10 18.30
CA GLY A 348 6.53 32.43 17.05
C GLY A 348 6.96 33.38 15.93
N SER A 349 7.68 32.87 14.95
CA SER A 349 7.98 33.63 13.74
C SER A 349 7.65 32.80 12.51
N ILE A 350 7.24 33.50 11.45
CA ILE A 350 7.07 32.91 10.13
C ILE A 350 8.04 33.60 9.20
N ALA A 351 8.79 32.78 8.47
CA ALA A 351 9.61 33.23 7.36
C ALA A 351 9.04 32.62 6.08
N VAL A 352 8.83 33.46 5.06
CA VAL A 352 8.61 32.96 3.71
C VAL A 352 9.95 32.44 3.21
N ILE A 353 9.97 31.20 2.76
CA ILE A 353 11.11 30.64 2.04
C ILE A 353 10.76 30.81 0.56
N ALA A 354 11.31 31.86 -0.05
CA ALA A 354 11.07 32.14 -1.46
C ALA A 354 11.80 31.13 -2.35
N ASN A 355 11.07 30.46 -3.24
CA ASN A 355 11.66 29.60 -4.28
C ASN A 355 12.47 30.36 -5.32
N GLY A 356 12.20 31.66 -5.45
CA GLY A 356 12.75 32.51 -6.49
C GLY A 356 14.28 32.69 -6.45
N GLY A 357 14.97 32.22 -5.41
CA GLY A 357 16.41 32.38 -5.21
C GLY A 357 17.31 31.27 -5.76
N GLN A 358 16.78 30.33 -6.56
CA GLN A 358 17.55 29.21 -7.11
C GLN A 358 18.49 29.68 -8.24
N GLN A 359 19.59 30.35 -7.88
CA GLN A 359 20.77 30.39 -8.72
C GLN A 359 21.49 29.05 -8.59
N ASP A 360 21.83 28.52 -9.76
CA ASP A 360 22.92 27.58 -9.95
C ASP A 360 24.18 28.05 -9.20
N SER A 361 25.06 27.12 -8.85
CA SER A 361 26.28 27.26 -8.02
C SER A 361 26.10 27.17 -6.49
N ALA A 362 26.39 26.03 -5.90
CA ALA A 362 27.77 25.54 -5.77
C ALA A 362 27.79 24.25 -4.93
N TRP A 363 28.13 23.14 -5.58
CA TRP A 363 28.80 21.98 -4.96
C TRP A 363 28.04 21.44 -3.75
N PHE A 364 26.96 20.71 -4.08
CA PHE A 364 26.19 19.77 -3.26
C PHE A 364 26.87 19.49 -1.91
N PRO A 365 26.38 20.02 -0.77
CA PRO A 365 26.95 19.67 0.52
C PRO A 365 26.00 18.92 1.46
N HIS A 366 24.69 18.89 1.25
CA HIS A 366 23.81 17.88 1.83
C HIS A 366 22.70 17.60 0.79
N ALA A 367 21.56 17.03 1.11
CA ALA A 367 20.66 17.80 1.97
C ALA A 367 19.30 17.13 1.90
N PHE A 368 19.17 15.86 2.25
CA PHE A 368 19.15 15.34 3.63
C PHE A 368 18.23 16.13 4.56
N ASP A 369 17.08 15.51 4.76
CA ASP A 369 16.03 15.78 5.74
C ASP A 369 15.26 17.10 5.60
N GLY A 370 14.10 17.00 4.93
CA GLY A 370 12.97 17.91 5.10
C GLY A 370 12.80 19.04 4.09
N GLY A 371 12.67 18.75 2.78
CA GLY A 371 12.16 19.65 1.72
C GLY A 371 12.90 20.99 1.50
N PRO A 372 12.49 21.85 0.53
CA PRO A 372 11.92 21.60 -0.80
C PRO A 372 12.82 22.18 -1.95
N TYR A 373 12.43 21.93 -3.22
CA TYR A 373 12.73 22.71 -4.46
C TYR A 373 13.86 22.28 -5.43
N TYR A 374 13.45 22.03 -6.67
CA TYR A 374 14.28 22.10 -7.89
C TYR A 374 13.64 23.03 -8.92
N ARG A 375 14.47 23.64 -9.79
CA ARG A 375 14.06 24.38 -11.00
C ARG A 375 14.15 23.48 -12.24
N LEU A 376 13.08 23.42 -13.03
CA LEU A 376 13.12 23.15 -14.48
C LEU A 376 12.94 24.52 -15.14
N GLY A 377 14.01 25.32 -15.08
CA GLY A 377 14.06 26.56 -15.84
C GLY A 377 14.25 26.24 -17.31
N SER A 378 13.58 26.99 -18.17
CA SER A 378 13.73 27.03 -19.63
C SER A 378 15.11 27.49 -20.13
N HIS A 379 16.19 27.14 -19.44
CA HIS A 379 17.57 27.30 -19.86
C HIS A 379 18.18 25.95 -20.15
N VAL A 380 18.10 25.61 -21.42
CA VAL A 380 18.94 24.60 -22.01
C VAL A 380 20.37 25.14 -22.11
N GLY A 381 21.28 24.57 -21.32
CA GLY A 381 22.64 25.02 -21.08
C GLY A 381 22.74 25.59 -19.67
N GLU A 382 23.27 24.83 -18.71
CA GLU A 382 24.72 24.79 -18.57
C GLU A 382 25.34 23.49 -18.00
N ASP A 383 24.62 22.37 -17.90
CA ASP A 383 25.24 21.11 -17.47
C ASP A 383 25.03 19.96 -18.45
N GLY A 384 26.09 19.19 -18.70
CA GLY A 384 26.12 17.89 -19.39
C GLY A 384 25.73 17.84 -20.86
N ASP A 385 24.48 18.19 -21.15
CA ASP A 385 23.70 17.77 -22.33
C ASP A 385 24.03 18.57 -23.60
N ARG A 386 25.18 19.24 -23.68
CA ARG A 386 25.64 19.86 -24.92
C ARG A 386 26.75 19.05 -25.54
N ASP A 387 26.58 18.61 -26.79
CA ASP A 387 27.65 18.00 -27.57
C ASP A 387 28.89 18.90 -27.48
N PRO A 388 30.01 18.40 -26.94
CA PRO A 388 31.20 19.23 -26.68
C PRO A 388 31.81 19.80 -27.97
N ASN A 389 31.43 19.30 -29.14
CA ASN A 389 31.90 19.77 -30.44
C ASN A 389 30.93 20.75 -31.13
N THR A 390 29.63 20.70 -30.82
CA THR A 390 28.60 21.46 -31.56
C THR A 390 27.78 22.40 -30.67
N GLY A 391 27.75 22.17 -29.35
CA GLY A 391 26.98 22.94 -28.38
C GLY A 391 25.47 22.69 -28.46
N GLU A 392 25.03 21.67 -29.20
CA GLU A 392 23.63 21.27 -29.32
C GLU A 392 23.19 20.44 -28.11
N ILE A 393 21.97 20.71 -27.65
CA ILE A 393 21.27 20.00 -26.57
C ILE A 393 21.02 18.56 -27.04
N LEU A 394 21.51 17.56 -26.31
CA LEU A 394 21.55 16.17 -26.74
C LEU A 394 20.23 15.43 -26.45
N ASP A 395 19.44 15.80 -25.42
CA ASP A 395 18.05 15.33 -25.30
C ASP A 395 17.19 16.23 -24.37
N PRO A 396 16.20 16.99 -24.90
CA PRO A 396 15.30 17.78 -24.05
C PRO A 396 14.40 16.93 -23.16
N ASN A 397 14.43 15.59 -23.24
CA ASN A 397 13.55 14.69 -22.53
C ASN A 397 14.20 13.87 -21.39
N VAL A 398 15.23 14.40 -20.73
CA VAL A 398 15.96 13.70 -19.66
C VAL A 398 16.11 14.57 -18.41
N PHE A 399 15.85 14.00 -17.23
CA PHE A 399 16.39 14.48 -15.96
C PHE A 399 17.81 13.97 -15.84
N SER A 400 18.80 14.85 -15.97
CA SER A 400 20.23 14.48 -15.99
C SER A 400 20.83 14.47 -14.57
N GLU A 401 21.70 13.52 -14.30
CA GLU A 401 22.57 13.46 -13.10
C GLU A 401 21.84 13.58 -11.75
N VAL A 402 20.66 12.97 -11.61
CA VAL A 402 19.92 12.97 -10.34
C VAL A 402 20.59 12.03 -9.31
N GLY A 403 20.78 12.51 -8.06
CA GLY A 403 21.08 11.63 -6.90
C GLY A 403 22.43 11.74 -6.18
N SER A 404 23.17 12.85 -6.28
CA SER A 404 24.46 12.98 -5.56
C SER A 404 24.30 12.99 -4.03
N PHE A 405 24.98 12.07 -3.33
CA PHE A 405 25.29 12.20 -1.91
C PHE A 405 26.61 12.96 -1.77
N SER A 406 26.55 14.13 -1.18
CA SER A 406 27.71 15.00 -1.00
C SER A 406 28.58 14.65 0.21
N ASP A 407 28.05 13.88 1.15
CA ASP A 407 28.77 13.43 2.33
C ASP A 407 28.73 11.91 2.47
N LEU A 408 29.86 11.35 2.94
CA LEU A 408 30.06 9.96 3.34
C LEU A 408 29.11 9.57 4.50
N ILE A 409 27.82 9.45 4.22
CA ILE A 409 26.86 8.93 5.19
C ILE A 409 26.71 7.45 4.90
N SER A 410 27.43 6.63 5.67
CA SER A 410 27.07 5.21 5.81
C SER A 410 25.63 5.15 6.30
N PHE A 411 24.79 4.31 5.70
CA PHE A 411 23.45 4.08 6.22
C PHE A 411 23.49 3.69 7.71
N PRO A 412 22.44 4.00 8.49
CA PRO A 412 22.38 3.62 9.88
C PRO A 412 22.68 2.11 10.03
N PRO A 413 23.50 1.71 11.02
CA PRO A 413 23.78 0.29 11.26
C PRO A 413 22.49 -0.50 11.45
N GLY A 414 22.25 -1.52 10.63
CA GLY A 414 21.04 -2.33 10.60
C GLY A 414 20.04 -1.99 9.47
N GLU A 415 20.30 -0.94 8.68
CA GLU A 415 19.48 -0.56 7.52
C GLU A 415 20.19 -0.80 6.17
N GLU A 416 21.36 -1.45 6.18
CA GLU A 416 22.17 -1.65 4.98
C GLU A 416 21.50 -2.53 3.92
N GLN A 417 20.49 -3.33 4.31
CA GLN A 417 19.76 -4.27 3.45
C GLN A 417 18.44 -3.71 2.88
N GLN A 418 18.13 -2.43 3.08
CA GLN A 418 16.88 -1.82 2.59
C GLN A 418 17.11 -0.88 1.40
N PRO A 419 16.12 -0.67 0.52
CA PRO A 419 16.17 0.40 -0.47
C PRO A 419 16.20 1.78 0.21
N HIS A 420 17.12 2.64 -0.24
CA HIS A 420 17.31 3.98 0.30
C HIS A 420 16.92 5.05 -0.70
N LEU A 421 16.23 6.08 -0.23
CA LEU A 421 15.80 7.20 -1.06
C LEU A 421 17.02 7.99 -1.55
N VAL A 422 17.22 8.01 -2.86
CA VAL A 422 18.28 8.75 -3.56
C VAL A 422 17.78 10.12 -4.02
N PHE A 423 16.55 10.17 -4.53
CA PHE A 423 15.97 11.37 -5.11
C PHE A 423 14.46 11.37 -4.94
N SER A 424 13.88 12.56 -4.77
CA SER A 424 12.44 12.77 -4.71
C SER A 424 12.07 14.10 -5.34
N VAL A 425 11.08 14.10 -6.24
CA VAL A 425 10.59 15.31 -6.91
C VAL A 425 9.07 15.32 -6.98
N ASP A 426 8.49 16.48 -6.73
CA ASP A 426 7.05 16.72 -6.84
C ASP A 426 6.74 17.26 -8.25
N LEU A 427 5.83 16.59 -8.95
CA LEU A 427 5.48 16.81 -10.35
C LEU A 427 3.96 16.90 -10.51
N ARG A 428 3.51 17.61 -11.54
CA ARG A 428 2.12 17.65 -11.97
C ARG A 428 1.96 17.00 -13.33
N ALA A 429 1.07 16.03 -13.43
CA ALA A 429 0.68 15.44 -14.70
C ALA A 429 -0.10 16.46 -15.55
N ARG A 430 0.39 16.74 -16.76
CA ARG A 430 -0.18 17.74 -17.69
C ARG A 430 -0.76 17.07 -18.94
N GLN A 431 -0.14 16.01 -19.42
CA GLN A 431 -0.57 15.25 -20.59
C GLN A 431 -0.18 13.78 -20.43
N ALA A 432 -0.80 12.90 -21.22
CA ALA A 432 -0.40 11.51 -21.25
C ALA A 432 1.06 11.34 -21.70
N GLY A 433 1.75 10.37 -21.12
CA GLY A 433 3.15 10.08 -21.37
C GLY A 433 3.71 9.05 -20.40
N THR A 434 5.00 8.74 -20.54
CA THR A 434 5.72 7.75 -19.75
C THR A 434 7.02 8.35 -19.20
N ILE A 435 7.29 8.10 -17.92
CA ILE A 435 8.60 8.34 -17.31
C ILE A 435 9.29 6.99 -17.14
N ASN A 436 10.52 6.86 -17.65
CA ASN A 436 11.32 5.64 -17.59
C ASN A 436 12.77 5.91 -17.17
N PHE A 437 13.46 4.91 -16.63
CA PHE A 437 14.93 4.96 -16.57
C PHE A 437 15.52 5.11 -17.98
N ALA A 438 16.46 6.04 -18.15
CA ALA A 438 17.23 6.12 -19.38
C ALA A 438 18.29 5.01 -19.36
N GLY A 439 18.40 4.21 -20.43
CA GLY A 439 19.38 3.13 -20.55
C GLY A 439 20.84 3.58 -20.68
N ASN A 440 21.12 4.87 -20.48
CA ASN A 440 22.46 5.44 -20.46
C ASN A 440 22.63 6.22 -19.15
N PRO A 441 23.33 5.69 -18.14
CA PRO A 441 23.67 6.46 -16.95
C PRO A 441 24.87 7.37 -17.26
N ALA A 442 24.64 8.68 -17.20
CA ALA A 442 25.63 9.76 -17.33
C ALA A 442 26.46 9.69 -18.62
N ASP A 443 26.18 10.61 -19.54
CA ASP A 443 26.92 10.83 -20.78
C ASP A 443 28.34 11.40 -20.56
N ARG A 444 28.76 11.67 -19.31
CA ARG A 444 30.13 12.07 -18.95
C ARG A 444 30.92 11.00 -18.18
N PRO A 445 32.01 10.47 -18.74
CA PRO A 445 32.74 9.34 -18.18
C PRO A 445 33.68 9.67 -16.99
N SER A 446 33.39 10.67 -16.15
CA SER A 446 34.30 10.97 -15.03
C SER A 446 33.70 11.48 -13.72
N GLN A 447 32.37 11.55 -13.55
CA GLN A 447 31.76 11.86 -12.25
C GLN A 447 30.64 10.86 -11.89
N SER A 448 31.02 9.58 -11.87
CA SER A 448 30.49 8.46 -11.07
C SER A 448 29.03 8.02 -11.22
N ALA A 449 28.76 7.01 -12.06
CA ALA A 449 27.42 6.49 -12.38
C ALA A 449 26.70 5.66 -11.29
N ILE A 450 27.35 5.20 -10.22
CA ILE A 450 26.85 4.64 -8.93
C ILE A 450 28.06 4.05 -8.22
N VAL A 451 28.22 4.29 -6.92
CA VAL A 451 29.33 3.78 -6.10
C VAL A 451 28.77 3.12 -4.85
N LEU A 452 29.30 1.97 -4.46
CA LEU A 452 28.92 1.26 -3.23
C LEU A 452 29.85 1.60 -2.08
N PHE A 453 29.34 1.63 -0.85
CA PHE A 453 30.18 1.80 0.32
C PHE A 453 31.19 0.65 0.44
N GLY A 454 32.45 0.96 0.76
CA GLY A 454 33.54 -0.02 0.78
C GLY A 454 34.09 -0.43 -0.60
N GLN A 455 33.51 0.05 -1.70
CA GLN A 455 33.99 -0.14 -3.07
C GLN A 455 34.07 1.21 -3.77
N LEU A 456 35.28 1.74 -3.97
CA LEU A 456 35.48 3.06 -4.58
C LEU A 456 35.40 3.06 -6.12
N ASP A 457 35.22 1.89 -6.73
CA ASP A 457 35.01 1.74 -8.16
C ASP A 457 33.53 1.85 -8.51
N VAL A 458 33.25 2.49 -9.65
CA VAL A 458 31.89 2.63 -10.19
C VAL A 458 31.30 1.25 -10.47
N VAL A 459 30.05 1.05 -10.06
CA VAL A 459 29.29 -0.16 -10.39
C VAL A 459 29.02 -0.17 -11.90
N PRO A 460 29.52 -1.17 -12.65
CA PRO A 460 29.23 -1.30 -14.07
C PRO A 460 27.72 -1.38 -14.30
N THR A 461 27.22 -0.76 -15.36
CA THR A 461 25.79 -0.78 -15.72
C THR A 461 25.25 -2.19 -15.90
N THR A 462 26.09 -3.14 -16.32
CA THR A 462 25.76 -4.56 -16.40
C THR A 462 25.49 -5.20 -15.05
N GLN A 463 26.01 -4.63 -13.96
CA GLN A 463 25.81 -5.06 -12.57
C GLN A 463 24.71 -4.23 -11.87
N VAL A 464 24.07 -3.30 -12.57
CA VAL A 464 22.89 -2.60 -12.09
C VAL A 464 21.64 -3.36 -12.54
N MET A 465 20.68 -3.48 -11.64
CA MET A 465 19.32 -3.93 -11.90
C MET A 465 18.40 -2.70 -11.85
N TYR A 466 17.64 -2.48 -12.92
CA TYR A 466 16.57 -1.48 -12.95
C TYR A 466 15.26 -2.21 -12.66
N GLY A 467 14.55 -1.83 -11.59
CA GLY A 467 13.24 -2.36 -11.22
C GLY A 467 12.15 -1.96 -12.22
N THR A 468 10.88 -2.24 -11.92
CA THR A 468 9.73 -1.87 -12.77
C THR A 468 9.72 -0.35 -12.97
N ALA A 469 10.08 0.07 -14.17
CA ALA A 469 10.68 1.37 -14.44
C ALA A 469 9.74 2.40 -15.07
N ALA A 470 8.44 2.12 -15.21
CA ALA A 470 7.57 2.90 -16.08
C ALA A 470 6.39 3.52 -15.32
N VAL A 471 6.43 4.84 -15.14
CA VAL A 471 5.27 5.62 -14.67
C VAL A 471 4.45 6.02 -15.88
N GLN A 472 3.19 5.61 -15.93
CA GLN A 472 2.25 5.96 -17.00
C GLN A 472 1.36 7.12 -16.59
N ILE A 473 1.44 8.23 -17.30
CA ILE A 473 0.48 9.32 -17.17
C ILE A 473 -0.68 9.04 -18.14
N VAL A 474 -1.89 8.86 -17.62
CA VAL A 474 -3.09 8.40 -18.36
C VAL A 474 -4.25 9.38 -18.35
#